data_AF-A0AAD4JFL7-F1
#
_entry.id   AF-A0AAD4JFL7-F1
#
_cell.length_a   1.000
_cell.length_b   1.000
_cell.length_c   1.000
_cell.angle_alpha   90.00
_cell.angle_beta   90.00
_cell.angle_gamma   90.00
#
_symmetry.space_group_name_H-M   'P 1'
#
loop_
_entity.id
_entity.type
_entity.pdbx_description
1 polymer ?
#
loop_
_entity_poly.entity_id
_entity_poly.type
_entity_poly.pdbx_seq_one_letter_code
_entity_poly.pdbx_strand_id
1 'polypeptide(L)'
;MGMIDYLDVLFEGDIDLQAKIMNEEFSKYRTKEFTFGKAVVVKGCSSNNAKFDPVSWWLNYGGITPNLQKLAIKILSLTASSSGSEMNWSAFEGVHTKRRNR
;
A
#
# COMPACT_ATOMS: atom_id res chain seq x y z
N MET A 1 -7.10 7.38 16.65
CA MET A 1 -7.23 6.38 15.58
C MET A 1 -5.85 5.77 15.32
N GLY A 2 -5.62 4.52 15.74
CA GLY A 2 -4.37 3.80 15.45
C GLY A 2 -4.43 3.07 14.11
N MET A 3 -3.32 2.49 13.64
CA MET A 3 -3.30 1.68 12.41
C MET A 3 -4.26 0.48 12.49
N ILE A 4 -4.38 -0.15 13.66
CA ILE A 4 -5.29 -1.28 13.91
C ILE A 4 -6.76 -0.86 13.74
N ASP A 5 -7.11 0.29 14.30
CA ASP A 5 -8.44 0.89 14.25
C ASP A 5 -8.85 1.22 12.79
N TYR A 6 -7.88 1.59 11.96
CA TYR A 6 -8.08 1.84 10.54
C TYR A 6 -8.20 0.53 9.73
N LEU A 7 -7.45 -0.50 10.11
CA LEU A 7 -7.55 -1.83 9.51
C LEU A 7 -8.92 -2.46 9.80
N ASP A 8 -9.46 -2.25 10.99
CA ASP A 8 -10.79 -2.72 11.39
C ASP A 8 -11.89 -2.11 10.50
N VAL A 9 -11.80 -0.80 10.23
CA VAL A 9 -12.71 -0.09 9.33
C VAL A 9 -12.55 -0.51 7.86
N LEU A 10 -11.33 -0.87 7.42
CA LEU A 10 -11.04 -1.14 6.01
C LEU A 10 -11.17 -2.62 5.61
N PHE A 11 -11.05 -3.53 6.57
CA PHE A 11 -11.10 -4.97 6.41
C PHE A 11 -11.99 -5.57 7.50
N GLU A 12 -13.30 -5.35 7.34
CA GLU A 12 -14.36 -5.76 8.27
C GLU A 12 -14.25 -7.25 8.62
N GLY A 13 -13.69 -7.56 9.79
CA GLY A 13 -13.69 -8.90 10.38
C GLY A 13 -12.67 -9.92 9.83
N ASP A 14 -11.83 -9.57 8.85
CA ASP A 14 -10.78 -10.49 8.35
C ASP A 14 -9.52 -10.42 9.23
N ILE A 15 -9.60 -11.03 10.41
CA ILE A 15 -8.55 -11.01 11.42
C ILE A 15 -7.24 -11.64 10.89
N ASP A 16 -7.34 -12.67 10.06
CA ASP A 16 -6.18 -13.32 9.44
C ASP A 16 -5.45 -12.36 8.47
N LEU A 17 -6.20 -11.61 7.66
CA LEU A 17 -5.62 -10.59 6.78
C LEU A 17 -5.01 -9.43 7.58
N GLN A 18 -5.68 -8.96 8.63
CA GLN A 18 -5.15 -7.92 9.50
C GLN A 18 -3.86 -8.37 10.21
N ALA A 19 -3.83 -9.60 10.74
CA ALA A 19 -2.65 -10.18 11.36
C ALA A 19 -1.49 -10.33 10.36
N LYS A 20 -1.78 -10.76 9.13
CA LYS A 20 -0.78 -10.85 8.06
C LYS A 20 -0.21 -9.49 7.67
N ILE A 21 -1.08 -8.47 7.53
CA ILE A 21 -0.63 -7.10 7.24
C ILE A 21 0.26 -6.59 8.36
N MET A 22 -0.16 -6.69 9.62
CA MET A 22 0.55 -6.11 10.77
C MET A 22 1.81 -6.87 11.15
N ASN A 23 1.77 -8.20 11.21
CA ASN A 23 2.85 -9.00 11.76
C ASN A 23 3.89 -9.38 10.70
N GLU A 24 3.48 -9.56 9.45
CA GLU A 24 4.38 -10.01 8.39
C GLU A 24 4.77 -8.86 7.45
N GLU A 25 3.79 -8.25 6.80
CA GLU A 25 4.06 -7.30 5.72
C GLU A 25 4.57 -5.95 6.24
N PHE A 26 3.99 -5.46 7.33
CA PHE A 26 4.43 -4.22 7.96
C PHE A 26 5.83 -4.36 8.57
N SER A 27 6.14 -5.54 9.13
CA SER A 27 7.48 -5.86 9.61
C SER A 27 8.51 -5.74 8.48
N LYS A 28 8.28 -6.40 7.33
CA LYS A 28 9.15 -6.35 6.14
C LYS A 28 9.41 -4.92 5.65
N TYR A 29 8.37 -4.08 5.61
CA TYR A 29 8.52 -2.68 5.26
C TYR A 29 9.37 -1.91 6.28
N ARG A 30 9.09 -2.10 7.57
CA ARG A 30 9.76 -1.40 8.68
C ARG A 30 11.24 -1.78 8.82
N THR A 31 11.57 -3.06 8.67
CA THR A 31 12.94 -3.58 8.71
C THR A 31 13.70 -3.31 7.40
N LYS A 32 13.02 -2.72 6.40
CA LYS A 32 13.56 -2.47 5.06
C LYS A 32 14.10 -3.75 4.41
N GLU A 33 13.35 -4.83 4.55
CA GLU A 33 13.73 -6.11 3.94
C GLU A 33 13.56 -6.10 2.41
N PHE A 34 14.35 -6.94 1.74
CA PHE A 34 14.29 -7.17 0.29
C PHE A 34 14.33 -5.87 -0.53
N THR A 35 13.24 -5.57 -1.25
CA THR A 35 13.13 -4.42 -2.15
C THR A 35 13.19 -3.10 -1.38
N PHE A 36 12.66 -3.05 -0.15
CA PHE A 36 12.63 -1.83 0.65
C PHE A 36 14.01 -1.38 1.15
N GLY A 37 14.97 -2.31 1.25
CA GLY A 37 16.35 -2.02 1.65
C GLY A 37 17.27 -1.59 0.50
N LYS A 38 16.83 -1.70 -0.76
CA LYS A 38 17.64 -1.31 -1.91
C LYS A 38 17.86 0.21 -1.91
N ALA A 39 19.11 0.63 -2.13
CA ALA A 39 19.50 2.05 -2.10
C ALA A 39 18.65 2.93 -3.04
N VAL A 40 18.21 2.41 -4.19
CA VAL A 40 17.32 3.10 -5.13
C VAL A 40 15.95 3.40 -4.50
N VAL A 41 15.40 2.44 -3.75
CA VAL A 41 14.08 2.54 -3.11
C VAL A 41 14.13 3.49 -1.92
N VAL A 42 15.18 3.36 -1.10
CA VAL A 42 15.43 4.27 0.03
C VAL A 42 15.63 5.71 -0.44
N LYS A 43 16.45 5.92 -1.48
CA LYS A 43 16.68 7.26 -2.04
C LYS A 43 15.41 7.86 -2.63
N GLY A 44 14.59 7.04 -3.30
CA GLY A 44 13.28 7.45 -3.81
C GLY A 44 12.31 7.86 -2.70
N CYS A 45 12.25 7.10 -1.61
CA CYS A 45 11.39 7.39 -0.45
C CYS A 45 11.86 8.61 0.35
N SER A 46 13.17 8.83 0.48
CA SER A 46 13.74 9.95 1.24
C SER A 46 13.61 11.30 0.51
N SER A 47 13.28 11.29 -0.79
CA SER A 47 13.08 12.52 -1.55
C SER A 47 11.65 13.01 -1.36
N ASN A 48 11.33 13.61 -0.20
CA ASN A 48 10.03 14.23 0.07
C ASN A 48 9.87 15.58 -0.66
N ASN A 49 10.13 15.59 -1.96
CA ASN A 49 9.98 16.78 -2.82
C ASN A 49 8.63 16.74 -3.53
N ALA A 50 8.18 17.88 -4.08
CA ALA A 50 6.87 18.00 -4.75
C ALA A 50 6.64 17.06 -5.95
N LYS A 51 7.68 16.39 -6.46
CA LYS A 51 7.61 15.39 -7.53
C LYS A 51 7.50 13.95 -7.01
N PHE A 52 7.55 13.74 -5.70
CA PHE A 52 7.39 12.41 -5.13
C PHE A 52 5.91 12.00 -5.21
N ASP A 53 5.63 11.03 -6.07
CA ASP A 53 4.32 10.40 -6.12
C ASP A 53 4.32 9.13 -5.25
N PRO A 54 3.72 9.19 -4.04
CA PRO A 54 3.73 8.06 -3.11
C PRO A 54 2.97 6.86 -3.67
N VAL A 55 1.97 7.08 -4.53
CA VAL A 55 1.19 6.00 -5.15
C VAL A 55 2.07 5.22 -6.14
N SER A 56 2.75 5.91 -7.05
CA SER A 56 3.72 5.27 -7.95
C SER A 56 4.83 4.56 -7.18
N TRP A 57 5.31 5.12 -6.07
CA TRP A 57 6.32 4.44 -5.25
C TRP A 57 5.79 3.10 -4.72
N TRP A 58 4.58 3.07 -4.17
CA TRP A 58 3.95 1.83 -3.71
C TRP A 58 3.68 0.86 -4.86
N LEU A 59 3.29 1.33 -6.04
CA LEU A 59 3.11 0.49 -7.23
C LEU A 59 4.39 -0.20 -7.68
N ASN A 60 5.52 0.53 -7.69
CA ASN A 60 6.79 0.02 -8.18
C ASN A 60 7.52 -0.89 -7.17
N TYR A 61 7.40 -0.61 -5.87
CA TYR A 61 8.24 -1.25 -4.84
C TYR A 61 7.45 -2.08 -3.82
N GLY A 62 6.14 -1.92 -3.72
CA GLY A 62 5.27 -2.59 -2.76
C GLY A 62 4.92 -4.05 -3.08
N GLY A 63 5.35 -4.58 -4.23
CA GLY A 63 4.91 -5.90 -4.72
C GLY A 63 5.23 -7.09 -3.81
N ILE A 64 6.19 -6.95 -2.89
CA ILE A 64 6.53 -8.00 -1.91
C ILE A 64 5.59 -8.02 -0.69
N THR A 65 4.76 -6.99 -0.54
CA THR A 65 3.78 -6.81 0.52
C THR A 65 2.45 -6.37 -0.11
N PRO A 66 1.78 -7.29 -0.83
CA PRO A 66 0.63 -6.94 -1.66
C PRO A 66 -0.58 -6.45 -0.86
N ASN A 67 -0.75 -6.87 0.40
CA ASN A 67 -1.88 -6.43 1.21
C ASN A 67 -1.61 -5.03 1.80
N LEU A 68 -0.39 -4.79 2.26
CA LEU A 68 0.09 -3.49 2.70
C LEU A 68 0.11 -2.48 1.56
N GLN A 69 0.50 -2.89 0.34
CA GLN A 69 0.49 -2.05 -0.85
C GLN A 69 -0.92 -1.53 -1.15
N LYS A 70 -1.93 -2.41 -1.12
CA LYS A 70 -3.34 -2.02 -1.33
C LYS A 70 -3.82 -1.06 -0.24
N LEU A 71 -3.49 -1.36 1.01
CA LEU A 71 -3.83 -0.49 2.14
C LEU A 71 -3.21 0.91 1.96
N ALA A 72 -1.92 0.97 1.64
CA ALA A 72 -1.22 2.23 1.46
C ALA A 72 -1.80 3.04 0.30
N ILE A 73 -2.07 2.41 -0.85
CA ILE A 73 -2.70 3.07 -2.00
C ILE A 73 -4.10 3.59 -1.62
N LYS A 74 -4.91 2.79 -0.90
CA LYS A 74 -6.26 3.19 -0.46
C LYS A 74 -6.20 4.41 0.47
N ILE A 75 -5.30 4.41 1.45
CA ILE A 75 -5.09 5.55 2.36
C ILE A 75 -4.64 6.79 1.58
N LEU A 76 -3.64 6.65 0.71
CA LEU A 76 -3.12 7.77 -0.10
C LEU A 76 -4.20 8.37 -1.00
N SER A 77 -5.07 7.53 -1.57
CA SER A 77 -6.16 7.97 -2.44
C SER A 77 -7.30 8.64 -1.68
N LEU A 78 -7.58 8.21 -0.45
CA LEU A 78 -8.52 8.90 0.45
C LEU A 78 -8.00 10.29 0.82
N THR A 79 -6.70 10.41 1.13
CA THR A 79 -6.08 11.72 1.43
C THR A 79 -6.02 12.63 0.21
N ALA A 80 -5.78 12.07 -0.98
CA ALA A 80 -5.77 12.81 -2.24
C ALA A 80 -7.17 13.35 -2.60
N SER A 81 -8.23 12.59 -2.32
CA SER A 81 -9.61 13.03 -2.52
C SER A 81 -9.99 14.18 -1.58
N SER A 82 -9.47 14.18 -0.34
CA SER A 82 -9.61 15.31 0.59
C SER A 82 -8.83 16.55 0.15
N SER A 83 -7.85 16.40 -0.75
CA SER A 83 -7.07 17.51 -1.34
C SER A 83 -7.50 17.88 -2.76
N GLY A 84 -8.58 17.29 -3.30
CA GLY A 84 -9.08 17.59 -4.65
C GLY A 84 -8.27 17.00 -5.82
N SER A 85 -7.45 15.98 -5.57
CA SER A 85 -6.67 15.31 -6.62
C SER A 85 -7.41 14.08 -7.13
N GLU A 86 -7.92 14.13 -8.37
CA GLU A 86 -8.62 13.01 -9.02
C GLU A 86 -7.63 11.90 -9.41
N MET A 87 -7.62 10.78 -8.69
CA MET A 87 -6.83 9.61 -9.05
C MET A 87 -7.73 8.49 -9.60
N ASN A 88 -7.37 7.94 -10.76
CA ASN A 88 -8.17 6.98 -11.51
C ASN A 88 -8.22 5.60 -10.81
N TRP A 89 -9.32 5.33 -10.10
CA TRP A 89 -9.61 4.08 -9.38
C TRP A 89 -9.78 2.84 -10.27
N SER A 90 -10.17 3.02 -11.54
CA SER A 90 -10.52 1.92 -12.45
C SER A 90 -9.36 0.98 -12.77
N ALA A 91 -8.11 1.42 -12.61
CA ALA A 91 -6.92 0.58 -12.83
C ALA A 91 -6.69 -0.43 -11.68
N PHE A 92 -7.26 -0.18 -10.50
CA PHE A 92 -7.00 -0.98 -9.30
C PHE A 92 -8.00 -2.13 -9.11
N GLU A 93 -9.27 -1.92 -9.43
CA GLU A 93 -10.28 -2.99 -9.37
C GLU A 93 -9.97 -4.14 -10.36
N GLY A 94 -9.29 -3.84 -11.47
CA GLY A 94 -8.91 -4.82 -12.49
C GLY A 94 -7.79 -5.79 -12.10
N VAL A 95 -7.00 -5.50 -11.05
CA VAL A 95 -5.89 -6.38 -10.61
C VAL A 95 -6.42 -7.65 -9.92
N HIS A 96 -7.70 -7.70 -9.55
CA HIS A 96 -8.33 -8.85 -8.90
C HIS A 96 -9.24 -9.74 -9.78
N THR A 97 -9.47 -9.43 -11.05
CA THR A 97 -10.12 -10.39 -11.96
C THR A 97 -9.11 -11.29 -12.66
N LYS A 98 -8.23 -11.97 -11.92
CA LYS A 98 -7.74 -13.28 -12.37
C LYS A 98 -8.81 -14.29 -11.97
N ARG A 99 -9.82 -14.41 -12.85
CA ARG A 99 -10.68 -15.59 -12.95
C ARG A 99 -9.78 -16.82 -12.89
N ARG A 100 -9.84 -17.52 -11.77
CA ARG A 100 -9.28 -18.85 -11.58
C ARG A 100 -10.02 -19.77 -12.55
N ASN A 101 -9.26 -20.37 -13.47
CA ASN A 101 -9.55 -21.43 -14.44
C ASN A 101 -11.02 -21.84 -14.70
N ARG A 102 -11.37 -21.88 -16.00
CA ARG A 102 -12.09 -23.04 -16.55
C ARG A 102 -11.08 -23.89 -17.29
#